data_AF-A0A8T4TCX3-F1
#
_entry.id   AF-A0A8T4TCX3-F1
#
_cell.length_a   1.000
_cell.length_b   1.000
_cell.length_c   1.000
_cell.angle_alpha   90.00
_cell.angle_beta   90.00
_cell.angle_gamma   90.00
#
_symmetry.space_group_name_H-M   'P 1'
#
loop_
_entity.id
_entity.type
_entity.pdbx_description
1 polymer ?
#
loop_
_entity_poly.entity_id
_entity_poly.type
_entity_poly.pdbx_seq_one_letter_code
_entity_poly.pdbx_strand_id
1 'polypeptide(L)' 'MFSDDEKKYLREVLKRELDAFRKDAKVSAPSSAVKFLKAEHDYGHFIERLMEKLK' A
#
# COMPACT_ATOMS: atom_id res chain seq x y z
N MET A 1 3.25 -21.19 -6.45
CA MET A 1 2.20 -20.27 -6.94
C MET A 1 1.14 -20.19 -5.86
N PHE A 2 0.65 -19.01 -5.50
CA PHE A 2 -0.47 -18.87 -4.57
C PHE A 2 -1.74 -19.47 -5.19
N SER A 3 -2.53 -20.18 -4.40
CA SER A 3 -3.89 -20.58 -4.74
C SER A 3 -4.81 -19.38 -4.91
N ASP A 4 -5.97 -19.57 -5.53
CA ASP A 4 -6.91 -18.47 -5.78
C ASP A 4 -7.49 -17.90 -4.47
N ASP A 5 -7.66 -18.72 -3.44
CA ASP A 5 -8.07 -18.27 -2.10
C ASP A 5 -6.97 -17.44 -1.42
N GLU A 6 -5.70 -17.85 -1.54
CA GLU A 6 -4.56 -17.07 -1.03
C GLU A 6 -4.42 -15.74 -1.77
N LYS A 7 -4.58 -15.72 -3.10
CA LYS A 7 -4.57 -14.47 -3.89
C LYS A 7 -5.72 -13.55 -3.46
N LYS A 8 -6.92 -14.09 -3.23
CA LYS A 8 -8.08 -13.32 -2.74
C LYS A 8 -7.81 -12.73 -1.37
N TYR A 9 -7.29 -13.53 -0.43
CA TYR A 9 -6.91 -13.07 0.90
C TYR A 9 -5.86 -11.95 0.84
N LEU A 10 -4.78 -12.15 0.07
CA LEU A 10 -3.72 -11.17 -0.10
C LEU A 10 -4.23 -9.86 -0.72
N ARG A 11 -5.12 -9.91 -1.71
CA ARG A 11 -5.74 -8.71 -2.29
C ARG A 11 -6.55 -7.92 -1.24
N GLU A 12 -7.29 -8.61 -0.37
CA GLU A 12 -8.08 -7.93 0.67
C GLU A 12 -7.21 -7.32 1.76
N VAL A 13 -6.11 -7.99 2.15
CA VAL A 13 -5.12 -7.43 3.08
C VAL A 13 -4.45 -6.19 2.48
N LEU A 14 -3.97 -6.28 1.24
CA LEU A 14 -3.30 -5.17 0.56
C LEU A 14 -4.20 -3.95 0.35
N LYS A 15 -5.50 -4.15 0.08
CA LYS A 15 -6.47 -3.04 0.02
C LYS A 15 -6.59 -2.30 1.35
N ARG A 16 -6.75 -3.03 2.45
CA ARG A 16 -6.86 -2.44 3.79
C ARG A 16 -5.61 -1.65 4.15
N GLU A 17 -4.45 -2.20 3.83
CA GLU A 17 -3.16 -1.56 4.04
C GLU A 17 -3.03 -0.27 3.22
N LEU A 18 -3.45 -0.29 1.95
CA LEU A 18 -3.44 0.89 1.08
C LEU A 18 -4.39 1.98 1.57
N ASP A 19 -5.57 1.61 2.06
CA ASP A 19 -6.54 2.56 2.61
C ASP A 19 -6.06 3.17 3.93
N ALA A 20 -5.46 2.36 4.82
CA ALA A 20 -4.84 2.85 6.06
C ALA A 20 -3.71 3.82 5.76
N PHE A 21 -2.82 3.43 4.84
CA PHE A 21 -1.72 4.25 4.37
C PHE A 21 -2.18 5.60 3.77
N ARG A 22 -3.21 5.59 2.91
CA ARG A 22 -3.81 6.82 2.34
C ARG A 22 -4.46 7.72 3.39
N LYS A 23 -4.95 7.14 4.49
CA LYS A 23 -5.53 7.88 5.61
C LYS A 23 -4.45 8.52 6.48
N ASP A 24 -3.36 7.79 6.77
CA ASP A 24 -2.24 8.29 7.58
C ASP A 24 -1.42 9.36 6.85
N ALA A 25 -1.21 9.20 5.54
CA ALA A 25 -0.56 10.21 4.71
C ALA A 25 -1.31 11.57 4.69
N LYS A 26 -2.62 11.59 4.96
CA LYS A 26 -3.40 12.83 5.10
C LYS A 26 -3.25 13.50 6.45
N VAL A 27 -2.81 12.77 7.49
CA VAL A 27 -2.75 13.24 8.89
C VAL A 27 -1.35 13.72 9.27
N SER A 28 -0.31 13.21 8.61
CA SER A 28 1.09 13.51 8.90
C SER A 28 1.68 14.56 7.94
N ALA A 29 1.71 15.83 8.36
CA ALA A 29 2.56 16.83 7.72
C ALA A 29 3.24 17.73 8.77
N PRO A 30 4.54 17.50 9.04
CA PRO A 30 5.46 18.63 9.10
C PRO A 30 6.84 18.33 8.48
N SER A 31 7.45 19.37 7.87
CA SER A 31 8.87 19.67 7.56
C SER A 31 9.87 18.55 7.14
N SER A 32 9.92 17.39 7.82
CA SER A 32 10.56 16.15 7.36
C SER A 32 9.78 15.40 6.27
N ALA A 33 8.66 15.99 5.85
CA ALA A 33 7.69 15.45 4.91
C ALA A 33 8.30 14.97 3.58
N VAL A 34 9.35 15.58 3.00
CA VAL A 34 9.82 15.16 1.66
C VAL A 34 10.38 13.73 1.63
N LYS A 35 11.13 13.31 2.67
CA LYS A 35 11.63 11.92 2.76
C LYS A 35 10.53 10.95 3.16
N PHE A 36 9.63 11.38 4.04
CA PHE A 36 8.47 10.60 4.46
C PHE A 36 7.53 10.37 3.28
N LEU A 37 7.11 11.43 2.57
CA LEU A 37 6.29 11.39 1.36
C LEU A 37 6.89 10.54 0.24
N LYS A 38 8.22 10.49 0.10
CA LYS A 38 8.87 9.60 -0.88
C LYS A 38 8.77 8.13 -0.47
N ALA A 39 9.08 7.80 0.78
CA ALA A 39 8.94 6.43 1.30
C ALA A 39 7.48 5.96 1.29
N GLU A 40 6.57 6.86 1.64
CA GLU A 40 5.13 6.69 1.56
C GLU A 40 4.71 6.43 0.10
N HIS A 41 5.08 7.30 -0.84
CA HIS A 41 4.77 7.13 -2.26
C HIS A 41 5.31 5.80 -2.81
N ASP A 42 6.56 5.46 -2.49
CA ASP A 42 7.19 4.19 -2.90
C ASP A 42 6.48 2.96 -2.30
N TYR A 43 5.98 3.04 -1.06
CA TYR A 43 5.19 1.99 -0.41
C TYR A 43 3.80 1.82 -1.03
N GLY A 44 3.11 2.92 -1.34
CA GLY A 44 1.85 2.90 -2.08
C GLY A 44 2.01 2.23 -3.45
N HIS A 45 3.02 2.64 -4.22
CA HIS A 45 3.36 2.03 -5.53
C HIS A 45 3.79 0.57 -5.42
N PHE A 46 4.39 0.17 -4.30
CA PHE A 46 4.73 -1.23 -4.04
C PHE A 46 3.47 -2.07 -3.83
N ILE A 47 2.52 -1.59 -3.01
CA ILE A 47 1.24 -2.27 -2.78
C ILE A 47 0.43 -2.38 -4.07
N GLU A 48 0.36 -1.31 -4.87
CA GLU A 48 -0.36 -1.31 -6.15
C GLU A 48 0.25 -2.34 -7.12
N ARG A 49 1.58 -2.38 -7.26
CA ARG A 49 2.27 -3.37 -8.11
C ARG A 49 2.10 -4.81 -7.61
N LEU A 50 2.03 -5.04 -6.30
CA LEU A 50 1.75 -6.37 -5.74
C LEU A 50 0.33 -6.81 -6.08
N MET A 51 -0.65 -5.92 -5.97
CA MET A 51 -2.03 -6.22 -6.35
C MET A 51 -2.17 -6.57 -7.85
N GLU A 52 -1.42 -5.91 -8.73
CA GLU A 52 -1.40 -6.24 -10.16
C GLU A 52 -0.82 -7.63 -10.43
N LYS A 53 0.23 -8.03 -9.71
CA LYS A 53 0.84 -9.37 -9.84
C LYS A 53 -0.02 -10.49 -9.26
N LEU A 54 -0.95 -10.14 -8.38
CA LEU A 54 -1.92 -11.08 -7.81
C LEU A 54 -3.14 -11.28 -8.70
N LYS A 55 -3.30 -10.55 -9.83
CA LYS A 55 -4.35 -10.78 -10.84
C LYS A 55 -4.22 -12.17 -11.46
#